data_AF-A0A920HPY4-F1
#
_entry.id   AF-A0A920HPY4-F1
#
_cell.length_a   1.000
_cell.length_b   1.000
_cell.length_c   1.000
_cell.angle_alpha   90.00
_cell.angle_beta   90.00
_cell.angle_gamma   90.00
#
_symmetry.space_group_name_H-M   'P 1'
#
loop_
_entity.id
_entity.type
_entity.pdbx_description
1 polymer ?
#
loop_
_entity_poly.entity_id
_entity_poly.type
_entity_poly.pdbx_seq_one_letter_code
_entity_poly.pdbx_strand_id
1 'polypeptide(L)' 'MGVSTTVIFKIRKINSDKVIFTSQSIGSNAFNRIAEPYSNEVAKNDAISKLSTSIAYDIRNQLALYSKKIK' A
#
# COMPACT_ATOMS: atom_id res chain seq x y z
N MET A 1 -12.72 14.57 -0.22
CA MET A 1 -12.87 13.34 0.60
C MET A 1 -11.57 12.55 0.50
N GLY A 2 -11.30 11.63 1.43
CA GLY A 2 -10.02 10.91 1.45
C GLY A 2 -10.19 9.45 1.80
N VAL A 3 -9.36 8.61 1.20
CA VAL A 3 -9.14 7.22 1.60
C VAL A 3 -7.71 7.10 2.11
N SER A 4 -7.54 6.43 3.25
CA SER A 4 -6.23 6.15 3.82
C SER A 4 -6.15 4.67 4.15
N THR A 5 -4.99 4.08 3.94
CA THR A 5 -4.74 2.70 4.34
C THR A 5 -3.34 2.53 4.87
N THR A 6 -3.21 1.57 5.78
CA THR A 6 -1.95 1.18 6.39
C THR A 6 -1.79 -0.31 6.19
N VAL A 7 -0.68 -0.71 5.57
CA VAL A 7 -0.34 -2.11 5.33
C VAL A 7 0.91 -2.45 6.12
N ILE A 8 0.79 -3.37 7.06
CA ILE A 8 1.92 -3.93 7.80
C ILE A 8 2.24 -5.29 7.16
N PHE A 9 3.49 -5.49 6.75
CA PHE A 9 3.93 -6.73 6.12
C PHE A 9 5.21 -7.27 6.75
N LYS A 10 5.37 -8.60 6.65
CA LYS A 10 6.48 -9.33 7.25
C LYS A 10 7.05 -10.36 6.28
N ILE A 11 8.36 -10.47 6.21
CA ILE A 11 9.07 -11.52 5.47
C ILE A 11 9.53 -12.57 6.47
N ARG A 12 9.28 -13.84 6.16
CA ARG A 12 9.71 -14.99 6.95
C ARG A 12 10.68 -15.84 6.13
N LYS A 13 11.56 -16.57 6.83
CA LYS A 13 12.45 -17.53 6.17
C LYS A 13 11.62 -18.71 5.66
N ILE A 14 11.83 -19.13 4.41
CA ILE A 14 11.26 -20.39 3.89
C ILE A 14 11.74 -21.51 4.83
N ASN A 15 10.80 -22.21 5.48
CA ASN A 15 11.02 -23.28 6.47
C ASN A 15 11.35 -22.85 7.90
N SER A 16 11.12 -21.59 8.28
CA SER A 16 11.14 -21.17 9.69
C SER A 16 10.16 -20.04 9.93
N ASP A 17 9.41 -20.08 11.03
CA ASP A 17 8.55 -18.97 11.45
C ASP A 17 9.33 -17.72 11.88
N LYS A 18 10.66 -17.77 11.82
CA LYS A 18 11.51 -16.61 12.06
C LYS A 18 11.21 -15.49 11.06
N VAL A 19 10.67 -14.40 11.58
CA VAL A 19 10.50 -13.13 10.86
C VAL A 19 11.87 -12.49 10.68
N ILE A 20 12.24 -12.23 9.44
CA ILE A 20 13.54 -11.63 9.08
C ILE A 20 13.41 -10.14 8.72
N PHE A 21 12.19 -9.68 8.43
CA PHE A 21 11.90 -8.29 8.12
C PHE A 21 10.45 -7.98 8.47
N THR A 22 10.20 -6.81 9.04
CA THR A 22 8.87 -6.26 9.25
C THR A 22 8.91 -4.79 8.87
N SER A 23 7.92 -4.36 8.12
CA SER A 23 7.80 -2.96 7.73
C SER A 23 6.34 -2.59 7.53
N GLN A 24 6.12 -1.30 7.37
CA GLN A 24 4.83 -0.68 7.20
C GLN A 24 4.87 0.24 5.99
N SER A 25 3.78 0.22 5.22
CA SER A 25 3.51 1.18 4.16
C SER A 25 2.21 1.90 4.48
N ILE A 26 2.26 3.22 4.48
CA ILE A 26 1.13 4.10 4.80
C ILE A 26 0.89 4.98 3.59
N GLY A 27 -0.35 5.09 3.16
CA GLY A 27 -0.72 5.98 2.08
C GLY A 27 -2.09 6.56 2.29
N SER A 28 -2.29 7.74 1.72
CA SER A 28 -3.61 8.34 1.59
C SER A 28 -3.78 8.90 0.18
N ASN A 29 -5.01 8.87 -0.30
CA ASN A 29 -5.37 9.46 -1.57
C ASN A 29 -6.65 10.26 -1.41
N ALA A 30 -6.61 11.50 -1.88
CA ALA A 30 -7.76 12.39 -1.86
C ALA A 30 -8.51 12.29 -3.19
N PHE A 31 -9.83 12.44 -3.12
CA PHE A 31 -10.68 12.52 -4.31
C PHE A 31 -11.76 13.58 -4.14
N ASN A 32 -12.16 14.13 -5.27
CA ASN A 32 -13.14 15.20 -5.33
C ASN A 32 -14.55 14.62 -5.16
N ARG A 33 -15.38 15.34 -4.40
CA ARG A 33 -16.80 15.04 -4.30
C ARG A 33 -17.50 15.62 -5.52
N ILE A 34 -18.27 14.79 -6.21
CA ILE A 34 -19.12 15.12 -7.34
C ILE A 34 -20.57 15.22 -6.81
N ALA A 35 -21.40 16.07 -7.41
CA ALA A 35 -22.78 16.28 -6.96
C ALA A 35 -23.63 14.98 -7.06
N GLU A 36 -23.35 14.16 -8.06
CA GLU A 36 -24.08 12.91 -8.32
C GLU A 36 -23.57 11.77 -7.42
N PRO A 37 -24.47 11.07 -6.70
CA PRO A 37 -24.08 10.02 -5.75
C PRO A 37 -23.30 8.87 -6.38
N TYR A 38 -23.67 8.42 -7.57
CA TYR A 38 -22.99 7.32 -8.26
C TYR A 38 -21.56 7.70 -8.66
N SER A 39 -21.37 8.93 -9.15
CA SER A 39 -20.05 9.47 -9.54
C SER A 39 -19.08 9.55 -8.34
N ASN A 40 -19.59 9.73 -7.11
CA ASN A 40 -18.77 9.69 -5.90
C ASN A 40 -18.22 8.30 -5.59
N GLU A 41 -19.01 7.24 -5.77
CA GLU A 41 -18.55 5.86 -5.54
C GLU A 41 -17.51 5.46 -6.58
N VAL A 42 -17.69 5.87 -7.84
CA VAL A 42 -16.68 5.66 -8.89
C VAL A 42 -15.37 6.38 -8.55
N ALA A 43 -15.44 7.66 -8.16
CA ALA A 43 -14.25 8.43 -7.79
C ALA A 43 -13.54 7.86 -6.56
N LYS A 44 -14.30 7.36 -5.57
CA LYS A 44 -13.75 6.68 -4.39
C LYS A 44 -13.04 5.38 -4.76
N ASN A 45 -13.63 4.55 -5.61
CA ASN A 45 -13.05 3.27 -6.04
C ASN A 45 -11.77 3.49 -6.87
N ASP A 46 -11.76 4.49 -7.75
CA ASP A 46 -10.55 4.91 -8.46
C ASP A 46 -9.44 5.35 -7.48
N ALA A 47 -9.80 6.16 -6.48
CA ALA A 47 -8.86 6.61 -5.45
C ALA A 47 -8.26 5.45 -4.65
N ILE A 48 -9.08 4.44 -4.32
CA ILE A 48 -8.65 3.20 -3.64
C ILE A 48 -7.72 2.38 -4.53
N SER A 49 -8.05 2.23 -5.82
CA SER A 49 -7.23 1.49 -6.78
C SER A 49 -5.84 2.12 -6.92
N LYS A 50 -5.78 3.44 -7.14
CA LYS A 50 -4.53 4.20 -7.22
C LYS A 50 -3.72 4.10 -5.93
N LEU A 51 -4.37 4.22 -4.76
CA LEU A 51 -3.72 4.08 -3.46
C LEU A 51 -3.10 2.69 -3.29
N SER A 52 -3.82 1.64 -3.70
CA SER A 52 -3.35 0.26 -3.63
C SER A 52 -2.12 0.05 -4.50
N THR A 53 -2.11 0.59 -5.73
CA THR A 53 -0.95 0.55 -6.61
C THR A 53 0.25 1.29 -6.02
N SER A 54 0.05 2.49 -5.47
CA SER A 54 1.12 3.25 -4.82
C SER A 54 1.76 2.49 -3.65
N ILE A 55 0.94 1.86 -2.80
CA ILE A 55 1.44 1.05 -1.69
C ILE A 55 2.18 -0.19 -2.19
N ALA A 56 1.70 -0.86 -3.23
CA ALA A 56 2.41 -1.99 -3.81
C ALA A 56 3.80 -1.59 -4.33
N TYR A 57 3.92 -0.42 -4.97
CA TYR A 57 5.21 0.11 -5.40
C TYR A 57 6.13 0.47 -4.24
N ASP A 58 5.59 1.08 -3.18
CA ASP A 58 6.35 1.38 -1.97
C ASP A 58 6.89 0.11 -1.32
N ILE A 59 6.04 -0.90 -1.09
CA ILE A 59 6.44 -2.22 -0.58
C ILE A 59 7.54 -2.83 -1.46
N ARG A 60 7.37 -2.81 -2.79
CA ARG A 60 8.39 -3.32 -3.72
C ARG A 60 9.73 -2.60 -3.54
N ASN A 61 9.72 -1.28 -3.40
CA ASN A 61 10.93 -0.49 -3.21
C ASN A 61 11.60 -0.80 -1.86
N GLN A 62 10.82 -0.93 -0.78
CA GLN A 62 11.33 -1.35 0.52
C GLN A 62 11.98 -2.74 0.47
N LEU A 63 11.37 -3.68 -0.26
CA LEU A 63 11.94 -5.02 -0.48
C LEU A 63 13.24 -4.97 -1.30
N ALA A 64 13.31 -4.13 -2.34
CA ALA A 64 14.52 -3.94 -3.15
C ALA A 64 15.66 -3.28 -2.36
N LEU A 65 15.34 -2.38 -1.42
CA LEU A 65 16.34 -1.81 -0.51
C LEU A 65 16.82 -2.84 0.51
N TYR A 66 15.92 -3.66 1.03
CA TYR A 66 16.28 -4.76 1.93
C TYR A 66 17.20 -5.78 1.24
N SER A 67 16.90 -6.18 0.00
CA SER A 67 17.74 -7.14 -0.74
C SER A 67 19.15 -6.61 -1.02
N LYS A 68 19.30 -5.30 -1.27
CA LYS A 68 20.62 -4.65 -1.43
C LYS A 68 21.46 -4.64 -0.14
N LYS A 69 20.82 -4.66 1.04
CA LYS A 69 21.53 -4.72 2.34
C LYS A 69 22.08 -6.11 2.68
N ILE A 70 21.70 -7.15 1.93
CA ILE A 70 22.17 -8.54 2.17
C ILE A 70 23.44 -8.86 1.34
N LYS A 71 24.14 -7.85 0.82
CA LYS A 71 25.45 -8.02 0.17
C LYS A 71 26.59 -8.13 1.17
#